data_AF-A0AAV3FUP0-F1
#
_entry.id   AF-A0AAV3FUP0-F1
#
_cell.length_a   1.000
_cell.length_b   1.000
_cell.length_c   1.000
_cell.angle_alpha   90.00
_cell.angle_beta   90.00
_cell.angle_gamma   90.00
#
_symmetry.space_group_name_H-M   'P 1'
#
loop_
_entity.id
_entity.type
_entity.pdbx_description
1 polymer ?
#
loop_
_entity_poly.entity_id
_entity_poly.type
_entity_poly.pdbx_seq_one_letter_code
_entity_poly.pdbx_strand_id
1 'polypeptide(L)' 'MTKSTLKELRVAQRMTQQELSTLTGISVRTIARYEKDIQKLRRAKYEKLKGIAEALTISVDDIFLGIDSDFMN' A
#
# COMPACT_ATOMS: atom_id res chain seq x y z
N MET A 1 12.72 -6.58 -8.86
CA MET A 1 12.64 -6.18 -7.44
C MET A 1 11.57 -7.01 -6.75
N THR A 2 11.78 -7.42 -5.50
CA THR A 2 10.80 -8.16 -4.71
C THR A 2 9.72 -7.18 -4.22
N LYS A 3 8.44 -7.44 -4.54
CA LYS A 3 7.33 -6.63 -4.03
C LYS A 3 7.08 -6.92 -2.55
N SER A 4 6.72 -5.90 -1.78
CA SER A 4 6.42 -6.02 -0.34
C SER A 4 5.01 -5.51 -0.03
N THR A 5 4.41 -6.03 1.03
CA THR A 5 3.10 -5.56 1.49
C THR A 5 3.19 -4.12 1.98
N LEU A 6 2.05 -3.41 1.98
CA LEU A 6 1.98 -2.03 2.47
C LEU A 6 2.52 -1.89 3.91
N LYS A 7 2.25 -2.88 4.77
CA LYS A 7 2.71 -2.87 6.15
C LYS A 7 4.23 -2.96 6.25
N GLU A 8 4.84 -3.86 5.47
CA GLU A 8 6.29 -4.04 5.45
C GLU A 8 6.98 -2.78 4.95
N LEU A 9 6.48 -2.18 3.86
CA LEU A 9 7.02 -0.93 3.31
C LEU A 9 6.93 0.23 4.32
N ARG A 10 5.79 0.37 5.01
CA ARG A 10 5.62 1.39 6.05
C ARG A 10 6.57 1.19 7.23
N VAL A 11 6.70 -0.05 7.72
CA VAL A 11 7.58 -0.36 8.87
C VAL A 11 9.05 -0.21 8.50
N ALA A 12 9.44 -0.53 7.26
CA ALA A 12 10.79 -0.28 6.75
C ALA A 12 11.15 1.22 6.79
N GLN A 13 10.17 2.10 6.55
CA GLN A 13 10.31 3.55 6.70
C GLN A 13 10.16 4.05 8.15
N ARG A 14 10.04 3.16 9.14
CA ARG A 14 9.84 3.47 10.57
C ARG A 14 8.61 4.34 10.85
N MET A 15 7.61 4.27 9.98
CA MET A 15 6.37 5.06 10.12
C MET A 15 5.30 4.26 10.85
N THR A 16 4.46 4.94 11.62
CA THR A 16 3.19 4.46 12.17
C THR A 16 2.06 4.59 11.14
N GLN A 17 0.93 3.91 11.37
CA GLN A 17 -0.26 4.08 10.51
C GLN A 17 -0.82 5.51 10.58
N GLN A 18 -0.65 6.19 11.73
CA GLN A 18 -1.07 7.58 11.91
C GLN A 18 -0.22 8.53 11.06
N GLU A 19 1.09 8.33 11.00
CA GLU A 19 1.98 9.16 10.17
C GLU A 19 1.71 8.96 8.68
N LEU A 20 1.53 7.71 8.24
CA LEU A 20 1.15 7.43 6.85
C LEU A 20 -0.22 8.04 6.51
N SER A 21 -1.15 8.02 7.46
CA SER A 21 -2.46 8.67 7.33
C SER A 21 -2.33 10.18 7.13
N THR A 22 -1.49 10.84 7.93
CA THR A 22 -1.23 12.28 7.83
C THR A 22 -0.63 12.67 6.48
N LEU A 23 0.35 11.90 5.98
CA LEU A 23 1.02 12.20 4.71
C LEU A 23 0.13 11.97 3.48
N THR A 24 -0.76 10.98 3.54
CA THR A 24 -1.60 10.58 2.40
C THR A 24 -3.00 11.17 2.42
N GLY A 25 -3.44 11.73 3.55
CA GLY A 25 -4.83 12.11 3.80
C GLY A 25 -5.79 10.91 3.89
N ILE A 26 -5.30 9.68 3.82
CA ILE A 26 -6.11 8.46 3.94
C ILE A 26 -6.34 8.18 5.42
N SER A 27 -7.58 8.01 5.86
CA SER A 27 -7.86 7.67 7.27
C SER A 27 -7.05 6.47 7.77
N VAL A 28 -6.59 6.52 9.02
CA VAL A 28 -5.90 5.41 9.71
C VAL A 28 -6.66 4.09 9.58
N ARG A 29 -8.00 4.13 9.70
CA ARG A 29 -8.86 2.95 9.52
C ARG A 29 -8.72 2.34 8.13
N THR A 30 -8.60 3.18 7.09
CA THR A 30 -8.43 2.71 5.72
C THR A 30 -7.01 2.16 5.51
N ILE A 31 -5.98 2.81 6.06
CA ILE A 31 -4.60 2.29 6.06
C ILE A 31 -4.55 0.91 6.73
N ALA A 32 -5.09 0.77 7.94
CA ALA A 32 -5.15 -0.50 8.65
C ALA A 32 -5.89 -1.59 7.85
N ARG A 33 -6.96 -1.20 7.14
CA ARG A 33 -7.71 -2.12 6.26
C ARG A 33 -6.91 -2.55 5.04
N TYR A 34 -6.15 -1.65 4.43
CA TYR A 34 -5.25 -1.96 3.32
C TYR A 34 -4.11 -2.87 3.76
N GLU A 35 -3.54 -2.65 4.94
CA GLU A 35 -2.50 -3.51 5.50
C GLU A 35 -3.01 -4.91 5.90
N LYS A 36 -4.28 -5.02 6.29
CA LYS A 36 -4.91 -6.28 6.70
C LYS A 36 -5.45 -7.11 5.53
N ASP A 37 -6.01 -6.45 4.51
CA ASP A 37 -6.71 -7.10 3.40
C ASP A 37 -6.22 -6.52 2.06
N ILE A 38 -5.33 -7.26 1.41
CA ILE A 38 -4.72 -6.89 0.14
C ILE A 38 -5.74 -6.66 -0.98
N GLN A 39 -6.89 -7.34 -0.95
CA GLN A 39 -7.94 -7.14 -1.96
C GLN A 39 -8.57 -5.76 -1.84
N LYS A 40 -8.57 -5.15 -0.64
CA LYS A 40 -9.02 -3.75 -0.48
C LYS A 40 -8.02 -2.77 -1.03
N LEU A 41 -6.72 -3.05 -0.88
CA LEU A 41 -5.65 -2.23 -1.45
C LEU A 41 -5.62 -2.34 -2.98
N ARG A 42 -5.72 -3.56 -3.54
CA ARG A 42 -5.79 -3.82 -4.98
C ARG A 42 -6.95 -3.09 -5.67
N ARG A 43 -8.08 -2.95 -4.98
CA ARG A 43 -9.27 -2.23 -5.46
C ARG A 43 -9.25 -0.72 -5.16
N ALA A 44 -8.20 -0.20 -4.54
CA ALA A 44 -8.08 1.23 -4.30
C ALA A 44 -7.92 1.98 -5.64
N LYS A 45 -8.41 3.23 -5.70
CA LYS A 45 -8.13 4.10 -6.85
C LYS A 45 -6.62 4.28 -7.00
N TYR A 46 -6.14 4.33 -8.24
CA TYR A 46 -4.72 4.50 -8.53
C TYR A 46 -4.11 5.71 -7.80
N GLU A 47 -4.81 6.85 -7.75
CA GLU A 47 -4.36 8.04 -7.00
C GLU A 47 -4.03 7.76 -5.53
N LYS A 48 -4.75 6.83 -4.88
CA LYS A 48 -4.43 6.43 -3.51
C LYS A 48 -3.17 5.58 -3.45
N LEU A 49 -2.97 4.68 -4.41
CA LEU A 49 -1.76 3.87 -4.51
C LEU A 49 -0.54 4.77 -4.77
N LYS A 50 -0.69 5.73 -5.68
CA LYS A 50 0.33 6.74 -5.99
C LYS A 50 0.68 7.59 -4.77
N GLY A 51 -0.32 8.14 -4.07
CA GLY A 51 -0.08 8.92 -2.85
C GLY A 51 0.58 8.11 -1.73
N ILE A 52 0.24 6.83 -1.59
CA ILE A 52 0.92 5.92 -0.66
C ILE A 52 2.38 5.71 -1.07
N ALA A 53 2.65 5.44 -2.35
CA ALA A 53 3.99 5.21 -2.87
C ALA A 53 4.87 6.46 -2.71
N GLU A 54 4.34 7.63 -3.02
CA GLU A 54 5.00 8.93 -2.82
C GLU A 54 5.31 9.19 -1.34
N ALA A 55 4.36 8.96 -0.44
CA ALA A 55 4.57 9.11 1.01
C ALA A 55 5.62 8.15 1.57
N LEU A 56 5.81 6.99 0.93
CA LEU A 56 6.81 5.99 1.29
C LEU A 56 8.10 6.12 0.48
N THR A 57 8.20 7.08 -0.45
CA THR A 57 9.37 7.28 -1.34
C THR A 57 9.74 6.01 -2.12
N ILE A 58 8.74 5.33 -2.69
CA ILE A 58 8.89 4.10 -3.50
C ILE A 58 8.09 4.20 -4.81
N SER A 59 8.22 3.21 -5.69
CA SER A 59 7.32 3.05 -6.84
C SER A 59 6.02 2.34 -6.42
N VAL A 60 4.92 2.59 -7.13
CA VAL A 60 3.70 1.79 -7.00
C VAL A 60 3.96 0.31 -7.30
N ASP A 61 4.91 0.01 -8.20
CA ASP A 61 5.28 -1.36 -8.56
C ASP A 61 5.93 -2.15 -7.42
N ASP A 62 6.48 -1.46 -6.42
CA ASP A 62 7.07 -2.08 -5.24
C ASP A 62 5.99 -2.57 -4.26
N ILE A 63 4.76 -2.06 -4.38
CA ILE A 63 3.62 -2.46 -3.56
C ILE A 63 3.09 -3.79 -4.08
N PHE A 64 3.11 -4.80 -3.21
CA PHE A 64 2.46 -6.08 -3.50
C PHE A 64 0.93 -5.90 -3.50
N LEU A 65 0.30 -6.18 -4.63
CA LEU A 65 -1.15 -6.09 -4.84
C LEU A 65 -1.82 -7.46 -5.04
N GLY A 66 -1.10 -8.55 -4.78
CA GLY A 66 -1.55 -9.92 -4.98
C GLY A 66 -0.90 -10.59 -6.20
N ILE A 67 -1.13 -11.89 -6.35
CA ILE A 67 -0.78 -12.64 -7.55
C ILE A 67 -1.91 -12.43 -8.56
N ASP A 68 -1.59 -11.94 -9.75
CA ASP A 68 -2.56 -11.91 -10.84
C ASP A 68 -2.80 -13.37 -11.30
N SER A 69 -3.91 -13.95 -10.86
CA SER A 69 -4.37 -15.29 -11.27
C SER A 69 -4.77 -15.35 -12.75
N ASP A 70 -4.91 -14.20 -13.41
CA ASP A 70 -5.40 -14.09 -14.79
C ASP A 70 -4.33 -14.47 -15.84
N PHE A 71 -3.10 -14.78 -15.42
CA PHE A 71 -2.03 -15.30 -16.29
C PHE A 71 -1.87 -16.83 -16.26
N MET A 72 -2.74 -17.55 -15.54
CA MET A 72 -2.68 -19.02 -15.38
C MET A 72 -3.90 -19.74 -15.98
N ASN A 73 -4.54 -19.17 -17.01
CA ASN A 73 -5.54 -19.86 -17.84
C ASN A 73 -5.28 -19.60 -19.33
#